data_AF-A0A6N7FGW7-F1
#
_entry.id   AF-A0A6N7FGW7-F1
#
_cell.length_a   1.000
_cell.length_b   1.000
_cell.length_c   1.000
_cell.angle_alpha   90.00
_cell.angle_beta   90.00
_cell.angle_gamma   90.00
#
_symmetry.space_group_name_H-M   'P 1'
#
loop_
_entity.id
_entity.type
_entity.pdbx_description
1 polymer ?
#
loop_
_entity_poly.entity_id
_entity_poly.type
_entity_poly.pdbx_seq_one_letter_code
_entity_poly.pdbx_strand_id
1 'polypeptide(L)' 'PWKVDRVRKQVRGWTDDAIARAIHAVAEADAQVKGEAADPAYALERAVVTIARCARAAG' A
#
# COMPACT_ATOMS: atom_id res chain seq x y z
N PRO A 1 -7.82 -16.23 -17.96
CA PRO A 1 -9.00 -16.26 -17.06
C PRO A 1 -8.69 -16.06 -15.57
N TRP A 2 -7.60 -16.62 -15.00
CA TRP A 2 -7.36 -16.53 -13.54
C TRP A 2 -6.85 -15.18 -13.01
N LYS A 3 -6.17 -14.38 -13.85
CA LYS A 3 -5.54 -13.10 -13.43
C LYS A 3 -6.60 -12.03 -13.12
N VAL A 4 -7.65 -11.98 -13.94
CA VAL A 4 -8.79 -11.07 -13.77
C VAL A 4 -9.57 -11.40 -12.51
N ASP A 5 -9.84 -12.68 -12.24
CA ASP A 5 -10.56 -13.10 -11.03
C ASP A 5 -9.77 -12.78 -9.74
N ARG A 6 -8.45 -12.92 -9.78
CA ARG A 6 -7.56 -12.54 -8.67
C ARG A 6 -7.66 -11.04 -8.40
N VAL A 7 -7.53 -10.22 -9.45
CA VAL A 7 -7.64 -8.76 -9.33
C VAL A 7 -9.02 -8.36 -8.82
N ARG A 8 -10.11 -8.93 -9.34
CA ARG A 8 -11.48 -8.64 -8.89
C ARG A 8 -11.69 -8.96 -7.40
N LYS A 9 -11.14 -10.08 -6.90
CA LYS A 9 -11.19 -10.41 -5.47
C LYS A 9 -10.38 -9.42 -4.63
N GLN A 10 -9.23 -8.98 -5.11
CA GLN A 10 -8.39 -8.02 -4.41
C GLN A 10 -9.05 -6.64 -4.33
N VAL A 11 -9.74 -6.19 -5.39
CA VAL A 11 -10.35 -4.84 -5.46
C VAL A 11 -11.64 -4.72 -4.65
N ARG A 12 -12.35 -5.81 -4.34
CA ARG A 12 -13.67 -5.75 -3.66
C ARG A 12 -13.65 -5.04 -2.29
N GLY A 13 -12.48 -4.92 -1.64
CA GLY A 13 -12.32 -4.21 -0.36
C GLY A 13 -11.60 -2.87 -0.47
N TRP A 14 -11.44 -2.30 -1.67
CA TRP A 14 -10.73 -1.05 -1.90
C TRP A 14 -11.63 0.00 -2.53
N THR A 15 -11.56 1.22 -2.01
CA THR A 15 -12.08 2.43 -2.65
C THR A 15 -10.97 3.15 -3.41
N ASP A 16 -11.32 4.02 -4.35
CA ASP A 16 -10.36 4.83 -5.10
C ASP A 16 -9.43 5.65 -4.18
N ASP A 17 -9.99 6.24 -3.12
CA ASP A 17 -9.24 6.99 -2.12
C ASP A 17 -8.27 6.10 -1.33
N ALA A 18 -8.71 4.90 -0.93
CA ALA A 18 -7.84 3.96 -0.22
C ALA A 18 -6.68 3.51 -1.12
N ILE A 19 -6.93 3.29 -2.42
CA ILE A 19 -5.90 2.93 -3.40
C ILE A 19 -4.91 4.09 -3.56
N ALA A 20 -5.39 5.32 -3.74
CA ALA A 20 -4.54 6.49 -3.88
C ALA A 20 -3.61 6.65 -2.66
N ARG A 21 -4.15 6.54 -1.44
CA ARG A 21 -3.36 6.60 -0.21
C ARG A 21 -2.33 5.47 -0.10
N ALA A 22 -2.69 4.25 -0.49
CA ALA A 22 -1.74 3.14 -0.49
C ALA A 22 -0.60 3.35 -1.52
N ILE A 23 -0.90 3.88 -2.70
CA ILE A 23 0.13 4.22 -3.71
C ILE A 23 1.09 5.28 -3.17
N HIS A 24 0.57 6.34 -2.54
CA HIS A 24 1.43 7.36 -1.92
C HIS A 24 2.30 6.79 -0.80
N ALA A 25 1.78 5.88 0.03
CA ALA A 25 2.56 5.22 1.07
C ALA A 25 3.71 4.38 0.50
N VAL A 26 3.52 3.74 -0.66
CA VAL A 26 4.59 3.01 -1.36
C VAL A 26 5.64 3.97 -1.93
N ALA A 27 5.21 5.06 -2.56
CA ALA A 27 6.13 6.05 -3.14
C ALA A 27 7.02 6.69 -2.06
N GLU A 28 6.44 7.05 -0.92
CA GLU A 28 7.18 7.57 0.24
C GLU A 28 8.20 6.55 0.76
N ALA A 29 7.81 5.27 0.86
CA ALA A 29 8.71 4.22 1.32
C ALA A 29 9.87 3.97 0.35
N ASP A 30 9.62 4.05 -0.96
CA ASP A 30 10.65 3.94 -2.01
C ASP A 30 11.71 5.05 -1.87
N ALA A 31 11.27 6.29 -1.66
CA ALA A 31 12.16 7.41 -1.43
C ALA A 31 12.99 7.24 -0.13
N GLN A 32 12.33 6.84 0.96
CA GLN A 32 12.97 6.55 2.24
C GLN A 32 14.03 5.44 2.14
N VAL A 33 13.72 4.33 1.46
CA VAL A 33 14.66 3.20 1.27
C VAL A 33 15.85 3.59 0.39
N LYS A 34 15.67 4.53 -0.55
CA LYS A 34 16.75 5.03 -1.42
C LYS A 34 17.73 5.99 -0.74
N GLY A 35 17.56 6.26 0.55
CA GLY A 35 18.52 7.01 1.36
C GLY A 35 17.95 8.22 2.08
N GLU A 36 16.63 8.47 1.97
CA GLU A 36 15.98 9.58 2.67
C GLU A 36 15.60 9.24 4.12
N ALA A 37 15.61 7.97 4.52
CA ALA A 37 15.35 7.54 5.89
C ALA A 37 16.60 7.07 6.63
N ALA A 38 16.63 7.34 7.94
CA ALA A 38 17.64 6.84 8.87
C ALA A 38 17.53 5.32 9.09
N ASP A 39 16.33 4.75 8.94
CA ASP A 39 16.07 3.31 9.03
C ASP A 39 15.15 2.86 7.88
N PRO A 40 15.71 2.29 6.81
CA PRO A 40 14.95 1.75 5.67
C PRO A 40 14.00 0.59 6.01
N ALA A 41 14.33 -0.22 7.03
CA ALA A 41 13.47 -1.33 7.43
C ALA A 41 12.21 -0.80 8.11
N TYR A 42 12.39 0.15 9.03
CA TYR A 42 11.27 0.82 9.68
C TYR A 42 10.37 1.58 8.68
N ALA A 43 10.96 2.23 7.67
CA ALA A 43 10.22 2.86 6.57
C ALA A 43 9.27 1.86 5.86
N LEU A 44 9.80 0.68 5.53
CA LEU A 44 9.03 -0.39 4.89
C LEU A 44 7.92 -0.93 5.82
N GLU A 45 8.22 -1.16 7.09
CA GLU A 45 7.24 -1.61 8.09
C GLU A 45 6.06 -0.62 8.19
N ARG A 46 6.38 0.68 8.29
CA ARG A 46 5.38 1.75 8.29
C ARG A 46 4.50 1.73 7.04
N ALA A 47 5.09 1.51 5.87
CA ALA A 47 4.36 1.43 4.62
C ALA A 47 3.36 0.28 4.62
N VAL A 48 3.80 -0.92 5.02
CA VAL A 48 2.93 -2.11 5.13
C VAL A 48 1.77 -1.88 6.08
N VAL A 49 2.03 -1.32 7.27
CA VAL A 49 0.98 -0.99 8.24
C VAL A 49 -0.03 0.01 7.66
N THR A 50 0.45 1.02 6.93
CA THR A 50 -0.40 2.05 6.30
C THR A 50 -1.29 1.46 5.21
N ILE A 51 -0.73 0.63 4.32
CA ILE A 51 -1.46 -0.05 3.25
C ILE A 51 -2.53 -0.97 3.85
N ALA A 52 -2.18 -1.74 4.89
CA ALA A 52 -3.12 -2.63 5.57
C ALA A 52 -4.27 -1.86 6.25
N ARG A 53 -4.03 -0.64 6.73
CA ARG A 53 -5.09 0.24 7.25
C ARG A 53 -6.00 0.76 6.13
N CYS A 54 -5.44 1.17 4.99
CA CYS A 54 -6.22 1.60 3.83
C CYS A 54 -7.16 0.49 3.36
N ALA A 55 -6.65 -0.74 3.27
CA ALA A 55 -7.43 -1.92 2.85
C ALA A 55 -8.59 -2.27 3.80
N ARG A 56 -8.49 -1.93 5.10
CA ARG A 56 -9.54 -2.20 6.09
C ARG A 56 -10.55 -1.09 6.23
N ALA A 57 -10.17 0.16 5.96
CA ALA A 57 -11.07 1.31 6.07
C ALA A 57 -12.04 1.43 4.88
N ALA A 58 -11.80 0.67 3.82
CA ALA A 58 -12.59 0.67 2.59
C ALA A 58 -13.65 -0.45 2.51
N GLY A 59 -13.72 -1.34 3.51
CA GLY A 59 -14.75 -2.37 3.67
C GLY A 59 -15.61 -2.13 4.88
#